data_AF-A0A1M7R3P0-F1
#
_entry.id   AF-A0A1M7R3P0-F1
#
_cell.length_a   1.000
_cell.length_b   1.000
_cell.length_c   1.000
_cell.angle_alpha   90.00
_cell.angle_beta   90.00
_cell.angle_gamma   90.00
#
_symmetry.space_group_name_H-M   'P 1'
#
loop_
_entity.id
_entity.type
_entity.pdbx_description
1 polymer ?
#
loop_
_entity_poly.entity_id
_entity_poly.type
_entity_poly.pdbx_seq_one_letter_code
_entity_poly.pdbx_strand_id
1 'polypeptide(L)'
;MTQDHPRSYAENVPKLAELGRDVLFGDVWERPELSKRDRSLITVAALVALCRPQQMPFHLGRALDNGVTPTELAELITHLAFYAGWPSAVTAADVLGEVFTERGI
;
A
#
# COMPACT_ATOMS: atom_id res chain seq x y z
N MET A 1 -5.48 -26.63 22.42
CA MET A 1 -5.44 -25.17 22.66
C MET A 1 -5.81 -24.52 21.34
N THR A 2 -7.07 -24.09 21.19
CA THR A 2 -7.49 -23.31 20.01
C THR A 2 -6.78 -21.96 20.09
N GLN A 3 -5.85 -21.70 19.17
CA GLN A 3 -5.31 -20.36 18.99
C GLN A 3 -6.48 -19.48 18.56
N ASP A 4 -6.91 -18.61 19.46
CA ASP A 4 -7.93 -17.60 19.20
C ASP A 4 -7.33 -16.65 18.15
N HIS A 5 -7.66 -16.88 16.88
CA HIS A 5 -7.22 -16.00 15.81
C HIS A 5 -7.89 -14.64 16.05
N PRO A 6 -7.14 -13.52 16.09
CA PRO A 6 -7.74 -12.22 16.25
C PRO A 6 -8.75 -12.01 15.11
N ARG A 7 -10.01 -11.70 15.50
CA ARG A 7 -11.09 -11.41 14.56
C ARG A 7 -10.67 -10.37 13.54
N SER A 8 -11.06 -10.56 12.28
CA SER A 8 -10.79 -9.60 11.21
C SER A 8 -11.38 -8.23 11.54
N TYR A 9 -10.77 -7.14 11.07
CA TYR A 9 -11.34 -5.81 11.23
C TYR A 9 -12.75 -5.71 10.64
N ALA A 10 -13.07 -6.53 9.63
CA ALA A 10 -14.40 -6.59 9.03
C ALA A 10 -15.46 -7.12 10.00
N GLU A 11 -15.10 -8.02 10.92
CA GLU A 11 -16.00 -8.52 11.96
C GLU A 11 -16.14 -7.52 13.10
N ASN A 12 -15.05 -6.85 13.46
CA ASN A 12 -15.01 -5.90 14.57
C ASN A 12 -15.63 -4.53 14.18
N VAL A 13 -15.51 -4.12 12.91
CA VAL A 13 -15.94 -2.81 12.40
C VAL A 13 -16.61 -2.98 11.02
N PRO A 14 -17.80 -3.62 10.95
CA PRO A 14 -18.41 -4.03 9.69
C PRO A 14 -18.71 -2.88 8.73
N LYS A 15 -19.12 -1.71 9.24
CA LYS A 15 -19.36 -0.54 8.39
C LYS A 15 -18.09 -0.03 7.71
N LEU A 16 -16.93 -0.14 8.37
CA LEU A 16 -15.66 0.26 7.76
C LEU A 16 -15.28 -0.68 6.61
N ALA A 17 -15.51 -1.99 6.76
CA ALA A 17 -15.29 -2.95 5.68
C ALA A 17 -16.27 -2.77 4.51
N GLU A 18 -17.53 -2.43 4.78
CA GLU A 18 -18.50 -2.05 3.75
C GLU A 18 -18.01 -0.82 2.97
N LEU A 19 -17.63 0.27 3.65
CA LEU A 19 -17.12 1.48 2.99
C LEU A 19 -15.82 1.23 2.20
N GLY A 20 -14.92 0.41 2.73
CA GLY A 20 -13.70 0.01 2.03
C GLY A 20 -14.00 -0.74 0.73
N ARG A 21 -15.00 -1.63 0.73
CA ARG A 21 -15.39 -2.41 -0.44
C ARG A 21 -16.16 -1.56 -1.45
N ASP A 22 -17.20 -0.87 -1.02
CA ASP A 22 -18.20 -0.30 -1.93
C ASP A 22 -17.82 1.11 -2.36
N VAL A 23 -17.30 1.93 -1.45
CA VAL A 23 -16.96 3.34 -1.74
C VAL A 23 -15.51 3.47 -2.17
N LEU A 24 -14.57 2.94 -1.38
CA LEU A 24 -13.15 3.08 -1.71
C LEU A 24 -12.80 2.28 -2.96
N PHE A 25 -12.91 0.95 -2.91
CA PHE A 25 -12.52 0.11 -4.04
C PHE A 25 -13.58 -0.04 -5.11
N GLY A 26 -14.87 0.05 -4.77
CA GLY A 26 -15.98 -0.08 -5.72
C GLY A 26 -16.31 1.21 -6.51
N ASP A 27 -15.88 2.38 -6.03
CA ASP A 27 -16.09 3.67 -6.71
C ASP A 27 -14.77 4.42 -6.92
N VAL A 28 -14.16 4.95 -5.85
CA VAL A 28 -13.02 5.88 -5.96
C VAL A 28 -11.84 5.30 -6.76
N TRP A 29 -11.54 4.00 -6.61
CA TRP A 29 -10.47 3.33 -7.36
C TRP A 29 -10.83 2.97 -8.82
N GLU A 30 -12.11 2.99 -9.18
CA GLU A 30 -12.61 2.67 -10.52
C GLU A 30 -12.84 3.92 -11.38
N ARG A 31 -12.82 5.11 -10.77
CA ARG A 31 -12.97 6.40 -11.46
C ARG A 31 -11.94 6.57 -12.60
N PRO A 32 -12.36 6.78 -13.86
CA PRO A 32 -11.52 6.63 -15.05
C PRO A 32 -10.53 7.77 -15.28
N GLU A 33 -10.69 8.91 -14.61
CA GLU A 33 -9.86 10.10 -14.86
C GLU A 33 -8.42 9.96 -14.37
N LEU A 34 -8.15 8.95 -13.53
CA LEU A 34 -6.81 8.63 -13.07
C LEU A 34 -6.65 7.10 -13.05
N SER A 35 -5.62 6.62 -13.73
CA SER A 35 -5.37 5.18 -13.91
C SER A 35 -5.15 4.47 -12.57
N LYS A 36 -5.47 3.17 -12.50
CA LYS A 36 -5.18 2.35 -11.32
C LYS A 36 -3.68 2.30 -11.00
N ARG A 37 -2.82 2.37 -12.02
CA ARG A 37 -1.38 2.49 -11.89
C ARG A 37 -1.00 3.73 -11.09
N ASP A 38 -1.48 4.90 -11.52
CA ASP A 38 -1.11 6.18 -10.91
C ASP A 38 -1.77 6.35 -9.54
N ARG A 39 -3.00 5.84 -9.35
CA ARG A 39 -3.63 5.74 -8.02
C ARG A 39 -2.79 4.91 -7.06
N SER A 40 -2.27 3.77 -7.50
CA SER A 40 -1.37 2.95 -6.69
C SER A 40 -0.10 3.71 -6.33
N LEU A 41 0.54 4.37 -7.30
CA LEU A 41 1.76 5.15 -7.08
C LEU A 41 1.54 6.26 -6.02
N ILE A 42 0.46 7.04 -6.15
CA ILE A 42 0.10 8.10 -5.19
C ILE A 42 -0.25 7.51 -3.82
N THR A 43 -0.96 6.38 -3.78
CA THR A 43 -1.32 5.73 -2.51
C THR A 43 -0.06 5.26 -1.77
N VAL A 44 0.88 4.63 -2.48
CA VAL A 44 2.18 4.24 -1.90
C VAL A 44 2.93 5.48 -1.40
N ALA A 45 3.02 6.55 -2.21
CA ALA A 45 3.68 7.79 -1.80
C ALA A 45 3.06 8.37 -0.51
N ALA A 46 1.74 8.38 -0.39
CA ALA A 46 1.04 8.84 0.80
C ALA A 46 1.34 7.97 2.03
N LEU A 47 1.37 6.64 1.87
CA LEU A 47 1.69 5.73 2.98
C LEU A 47 3.14 5.88 3.46
N VAL A 48 4.08 6.08 2.54
CA VAL A 48 5.48 6.37 2.86
C VAL A 48 5.58 7.71 3.59
N ALA A 49 4.97 8.76 3.04
CA ALA A 49 5.02 10.10 3.62
C ALA A 49 4.39 10.16 5.03
N LEU A 50 3.33 9.38 5.27
CA LEU A 50 2.66 9.31 6.58
C LEU A 50 3.30 8.29 7.53
N CYS A 51 4.34 7.56 7.10
CA CYS A 51 4.95 6.45 7.85
C CYS A 51 3.88 5.47 8.37
N ARG A 52 3.18 4.81 7.44
CA ARG A 52 2.11 3.82 7.72
C ARG A 52 2.50 2.42 7.21
N PRO A 53 3.54 1.79 7.77
CA PRO A 53 4.13 0.56 7.23
C PRO A 53 3.16 -0.62 7.19
N GLN A 54 2.20 -0.71 8.12
CA GLN A 54 1.25 -1.82 8.19
C GLN A 54 0.29 -1.91 6.98
N GLN A 55 0.18 -0.84 6.18
CA GLN A 55 -0.64 -0.83 4.95
C GLN A 55 0.22 -0.92 3.69
N MET A 56 1.54 -0.74 3.79
CA MET A 56 2.43 -0.73 2.63
C MET A 56 2.46 -2.07 1.89
N PRO A 57 2.53 -3.27 2.52
CA PRO A 57 2.65 -4.53 1.77
C PRO A 57 1.52 -4.73 0.76
N PHE A 58 0.28 -4.48 1.19
CA PHE A 58 -0.90 -4.58 0.33
C PHE A 58 -0.85 -3.59 -0.85
N HIS A 59 -0.51 -2.33 -0.58
CA HIS A 59 -0.51 -1.28 -1.61
C HIS A 59 0.70 -1.33 -2.54
N LEU A 60 1.86 -1.79 -2.07
CA LEU A 60 3.04 -2.07 -2.90
C LEU A 60 2.76 -3.24 -3.85
N GLY A 61 2.19 -4.34 -3.33
CA GLY A 61 1.76 -5.45 -4.16
C GLY A 61 0.74 -5.03 -5.22
N ARG A 62 -0.28 -4.27 -4.82
CA ARG A 62 -1.27 -3.73 -5.76
C ARG A 62 -0.67 -2.74 -6.76
N ALA A 63 0.38 -2.00 -6.41
CA ALA A 63 1.09 -1.14 -7.35
C ALA A 63 1.76 -1.95 -8.46
N LEU A 64 2.44 -3.04 -8.09
CA LEU A 64 3.03 -3.98 -9.04
C LEU A 64 1.95 -4.62 -9.94
N ASP A 65 0.83 -5.07 -9.36
CA ASP A 65 -0.28 -5.67 -10.11
C ASP A 65 -0.92 -4.68 -11.11
N ASN A 66 -0.91 -3.40 -10.76
CA ASN A 66 -1.41 -2.31 -11.62
C ASN A 66 -0.34 -1.75 -12.59
N GLY A 67 0.85 -2.36 -12.66
CA GLY A 67 1.88 -2.03 -13.65
C GLY A 67 2.87 -0.93 -13.23
N VAL A 68 2.97 -0.58 -11.95
CA VAL A 68 4.13 0.17 -11.44
C VAL A 68 5.31 -0.80 -11.38
N THR A 69 6.47 -0.40 -11.89
CA THR A 69 7.64 -1.29 -11.91
C THR A 69 8.38 -1.32 -10.57
N PRO A 70 9.15 -2.39 -10.27
CA PRO A 70 10.01 -2.44 -9.09
C PRO A 70 10.97 -1.24 -9.00
N THR A 71 11.56 -0.83 -10.13
CA THR A 71 12.46 0.33 -10.20
C THR A 71 11.73 1.64 -9.87
N GLU A 72 10.51 1.83 -10.36
CA GLU A 72 9.72 3.03 -10.04
C GLU A 72 9.34 3.11 -8.55
N LEU A 73 9.07 1.98 -7.91
CA LEU A 73 8.82 1.94 -6.46
C LEU A 73 10.09 2.28 -5.66
N ALA A 74 11.24 1.75 -6.06
CA ALA A 74 12.51 2.11 -5.44
C ALA A 74 12.82 3.60 -5.60
N GLU A 75 12.64 4.16 -6.80
CA GLU A 75 12.85 5.60 -7.05
C GLU A 75 11.86 6.48 -6.31
N LEU A 76 10.58 6.08 -6.19
CA LEU A 76 9.59 6.78 -5.39
C LEU A 76 10.04 6.89 -3.92
N ILE A 77 10.54 5.80 -3.34
CA ILE A 77 10.99 5.77 -1.94
C ILE A 77 12.24 6.65 -1.77
N THR A 78 13.21 6.55 -2.68
CA THR A 78 14.41 7.39 -2.71
C THR A 78 14.03 8.87 -2.80
N HIS A 79 13.09 9.23 -3.67
CA HIS A 79 12.62 10.60 -3.81
C HIS A 79 11.97 11.11 -2.52
N LEU A 80 11.15 10.28 -1.87
CA LEU A 80 10.48 10.64 -0.62
C LEU A 80 11.41 10.72 0.59
N ALA A 81 12.64 10.20 0.53
CA ALA A 81 13.64 10.45 1.58
C ALA A 81 13.90 11.95 1.77
N PHE A 82 13.81 12.75 0.70
CA PHE A 82 14.02 14.19 0.72
C PHE A 82 12.79 15.00 1.18
N TYR A 83 11.58 14.49 0.93
CA TYR A 83 10.33 15.21 1.20
C TYR A 83 9.58 14.74 2.46
N ALA A 84 9.74 13.46 2.82
CA ALA A 84 9.12 12.84 3.99
C ALA A 84 10.13 12.40 5.05
N GLY A 85 11.43 12.64 4.80
CA GLY A 85 12.53 12.34 5.71
C GLY A 85 13.08 10.92 5.58
N TRP A 86 14.38 10.80 5.86
CA TRP A 86 15.13 9.54 5.79
C TRP A 86 14.51 8.37 6.58
N PRO A 87 14.00 8.56 7.81
CA PRO A 87 13.40 7.45 8.57
C PRO A 87 12.20 6.81 7.86
N SER A 88 11.31 7.62 7.28
CA SER A 88 10.14 7.13 6.53
C SER A 88 10.56 6.33 5.30
N ALA A 89 11.60 6.79 4.59
CA ALA A 89 12.11 6.11 3.40
C ALA A 89 12.80 4.78 3.74
N VAL A 90 13.61 4.72 4.81
CA VAL A 90 14.24 3.47 5.26
C VAL A 90 13.18 2.44 5.65
N THR A 91 12.19 2.83 6.46
CA THR A 91 11.07 1.93 6.80
C THR A 91 10.34 1.42 5.55
N ALA A 92 10.10 2.28 4.56
CA ALA A 92 9.47 1.87 3.32
C ALA A 92 10.34 0.93 2.47
N ALA A 93 11.67 1.15 2.45
CA ALA A 93 12.61 0.32 1.72
C ALA A 93 12.69 -1.10 2.30
N ASP A 94 12.70 -1.24 3.63
CA ASP A 94 12.68 -2.53 4.30
C ASP A 94 11.41 -3.32 3.94
N VAL A 95 10.24 -2.66 4.01
CA VAL A 95 8.96 -3.29 3.63
C VAL A 95 8.90 -3.62 2.14
N LEU A 96 9.48 -2.79 1.27
CA LEU A 96 9.57 -3.10 -0.16
C LEU A 96 10.41 -4.37 -0.42
N GLY A 97 11.51 -4.54 0.31
CA GLY A 97 12.35 -5.73 0.25
C GLY A 97 11.63 -7.01 0.65
N GLU A 98 10.78 -6.95 1.68
CA GLU A 98 9.90 -8.07 2.08
C GLU A 98 8.92 -8.42 0.95
N VAL A 99 8.25 -7.43 0.36
CA VAL A 99 7.30 -7.63 -0.74
C VAL A 99 7.98 -8.22 -1.99
N PHE A 100 9.19 -7.76 -2.34
CA PHE A 100 9.95 -8.33 -3.45
C PHE A 100 10.33 -9.78 -3.20
N THR A 101 10.78 -10.10 -1.97
CA THR A 101 11.09 -11.47 -1.57
C THR A 101 9.86 -12.38 -1.69
N GLU A 102 8.71 -11.94 -1.20
CA GLU A 102 7.44 -12.69 -1.29
C GLU A 102 6.99 -12.91 -2.75
N ARG A 103 7.28 -11.97 -3.64
CA ARG A 103 6.87 -12.00 -5.05
C ARG A 103 7.91 -12.59 -6.00
N GLY A 104 9.12 -12.91 -5.52
CA GLY A 104 10.21 -13.43 -6.34
C GLY A 104 10.75 -12.43 -7.37
N ILE A 105 10.81 -11.15 -6.98
CA ILE A 105 11.34 -10.03 -7.79
C ILE A 105 12.80 -9.76 -7.43
#